data_AF-A0A2N6BF42-F1
#
_entry.id   AF-A0A2N6BF42-F1
#
_cell.length_a   1.000
_cell.length_b   1.000
_cell.length_c   1.000
_cell.angle_alpha   90.00
_cell.angle_beta   90.00
_cell.angle_gamma   90.00
#
_symmetry.space_group_name_H-M   'P 1'
#
loop_
_entity.id
_entity.type
_entity.pdbx_description
1 polymer ?
#
loop_
_entity_poly.entity_id
_entity_poly.type
_entity_poly.pdbx_seq_one_letter_code
_entity_poly.pdbx_strand_id
1 'polypeptide(L)'
;MKIACGLGGGLGGQGLACGALTGATILLGLIHGRTKPEDTEAKMKTYARVHAVAEEFRAIHGNVNCVSLLGGSMDGAVASGLIKTLCPQLVRTACELVLRELEEYGKA
;
A
#
# COMPACT_ATOMS: atom_id res chain seq x y z
N MET A 1 -10.32 9.20 -6.19
CA MET A 1 -11.36 8.58 -5.33
C MET A 1 -11.47 9.41 -4.06
N LYS A 2 -12.66 9.89 -3.64
CA LYS A 2 -12.79 10.83 -2.50
C LYS A 2 -12.36 10.22 -1.15
N ILE A 3 -12.70 8.96 -0.90
CA ILE A 3 -12.39 8.26 0.37
C ILE A 3 -10.88 8.13 0.64
N ALA A 4 -10.07 7.95 -0.42
CA ALA A 4 -8.64 7.73 -0.30
C ALA A 4 -7.82 9.04 -0.25
N CYS A 5 -8.46 10.21 -0.35
CA CYS A 5 -7.76 11.51 -0.41
C CYS A 5 -6.83 11.71 0.80
N GLY A 6 -7.29 11.31 1.99
CA GLY A 6 -6.52 11.41 3.23
C GLY A 6 -5.29 10.49 3.31
N LEU A 7 -5.07 9.59 2.35
CA LEU A 7 -3.88 8.71 2.32
C LEU A 7 -2.68 9.39 1.63
N GLY A 8 -2.89 10.54 0.99
CA GLY A 8 -1.82 11.29 0.31
C GLY A 8 -0.70 11.71 1.27
N GLY A 9 0.55 11.60 0.83
CA GLY A 9 1.73 11.87 1.68
C GLY A 9 1.84 10.93 2.89
N GLY A 10 1.12 9.80 2.85
CA GLY A 10 1.11 8.73 3.84
C GLY A 10 -0.19 8.64 4.62
N LEU A 11 -0.55 9.69 5.36
CA LEU A 11 -1.88 9.80 5.96
C LEU A 11 -2.29 11.27 6.16
N GLY A 12 -2.15 12.06 5.11
CA GLY A 12 -2.39 13.50 5.14
C GLY A 12 -1.10 14.29 5.29
N GLY A 13 -0.02 13.82 4.67
CA GLY A 13 1.28 14.51 4.67
C GLY A 13 2.19 14.22 5.86
N GLN A 14 1.80 13.31 6.77
CA GLN A 14 2.60 12.98 7.96
C GLN A 14 3.82 12.10 7.69
N GLY A 15 4.02 11.59 6.47
CA GLY A 15 5.18 10.76 6.12
C GLY A 15 5.12 9.31 6.62
N LEU A 16 3.97 8.87 7.15
CA LEU A 16 3.70 7.50 7.63
C LEU A 16 3.58 6.48 6.47
N ALA A 17 2.84 5.39 6.64
CA ALA A 17 2.68 4.33 5.65
C ALA A 17 2.31 4.85 4.25
N CYS A 18 2.96 4.34 3.20
CA CYS A 18 2.74 4.77 1.82
C CYS A 18 1.27 4.65 1.40
N GLY A 19 0.71 5.73 0.86
CA GLY A 19 -0.70 5.77 0.46
C GLY A 19 -1.07 4.71 -0.60
N ALA A 20 -0.15 4.36 -1.50
CA ALA A 20 -0.36 3.28 -2.47
C ALA A 20 -0.51 1.91 -1.80
N LEU A 21 0.37 1.60 -0.85
CA LEU A 21 0.33 0.34 -0.10
C LEU A 21 -0.87 0.28 0.85
N THR A 22 -1.26 1.41 1.45
CA THR A 22 -2.49 1.51 2.23
C THR A 22 -3.73 1.26 1.36
N GLY A 23 -3.76 1.80 0.14
CA GLY A 23 -4.82 1.51 -0.83
C GLY A 23 -4.89 0.02 -1.21
N ALA A 24 -3.75 -0.61 -1.48
CA ALA A 24 -3.65 -2.05 -1.70
C ALA A 24 -4.20 -2.87 -0.51
N THR A 25 -3.85 -2.46 0.72
CA THR A 25 -4.32 -3.09 1.96
C THR A 25 -5.84 -3.01 2.09
N ILE A 26 -6.43 -1.85 1.77
CA ILE A 26 -7.89 -1.66 1.78
C ILE A 26 -8.56 -2.60 0.76
N LEU A 27 -8.01 -2.72 -0.46
CA LEU A 27 -8.55 -3.59 -1.49
C LEU A 27 -8.50 -5.08 -1.08
N LEU A 28 -7.37 -5.54 -0.55
CA LEU A 28 -7.24 -6.90 -0.03
C LEU A 28 -8.22 -7.17 1.12
N GLY A 29 -8.41 -6.19 2.01
CA GLY A 29 -9.41 -6.25 3.07
C GLY A 29 -10.84 -6.33 2.53
N LEU A 30 -11.16 -5.61 1.46
CA LEU A 30 -12.45 -5.68 0.80
C LEU A 30 -12.72 -7.07 0.20
N ILE A 31 -11.68 -7.73 -0.32
CA ILE A 31 -11.80 -9.00 -1.05
C ILE A 31 -11.74 -10.23 -0.11
N HIS A 32 -10.95 -10.18 0.95
CA HIS A 32 -10.66 -11.31 1.83
C HIS A 32 -11.07 -11.11 3.29
N GLY A 33 -11.43 -9.89 3.68
CA GLY A 33 -11.71 -9.53 5.06
C GLY A 33 -12.89 -10.29 5.64
N ARG A 34 -12.83 -10.52 6.94
CA ARG A 34 -13.94 -11.11 7.70
C ARG A 34 -15.20 -10.23 7.63
N THR A 35 -16.36 -10.85 7.56
CA THR A 35 -17.67 -10.17 7.66
C THR A 35 -18.32 -10.33 9.02
N LYS A 36 -17.83 -11.29 9.84
CA LYS A 36 -18.26 -11.53 11.21
C LYS A 36 -17.08 -11.45 12.17
N PRO A 37 -17.24 -10.94 13.40
CA PRO A 37 -16.15 -10.82 14.37
C PRO A 37 -15.43 -12.13 14.69
N GLU A 38 -16.14 -13.25 14.73
CA GLU A 38 -15.66 -14.59 15.07
C GLU A 38 -14.83 -15.27 13.97
N ASP A 39 -14.92 -14.79 12.72
CA ASP A 39 -14.15 -15.33 11.60
C ASP A 39 -12.69 -14.83 11.65
N THR A 40 -11.95 -15.44 12.58
CA THR A 40 -10.52 -15.18 12.79
C THR A 40 -9.68 -15.74 11.65
N GLU A 41 -10.14 -16.80 10.99
CA GLU A 41 -9.45 -17.40 9.85
C GLU A 41 -9.39 -16.43 8.67
N ALA A 42 -10.51 -15.82 8.26
CA ALA A 42 -10.53 -14.82 7.19
C ALA A 42 -9.67 -13.59 7.53
N LYS A 43 -9.68 -13.15 8.80
CA LYS A 43 -8.79 -12.08 9.27
C LYS A 43 -7.32 -12.46 9.10
N MET A 44 -6.90 -13.62 9.59
CA MET A 44 -5.50 -14.07 9.51
C MET A 44 -5.07 -14.30 8.07
N LYS A 45 -5.95 -14.85 7.22
CA LYS A 45 -5.73 -14.96 5.79
C LYS A 45 -5.48 -13.59 5.18
N THR A 46 -6.36 -12.62 5.42
CA THR A 46 -6.19 -11.23 4.93
C THR A 46 -4.85 -10.64 5.37
N TYR A 47 -4.45 -10.84 6.64
CA TYR A 47 -3.18 -10.34 7.15
C TYR A 47 -1.99 -10.96 6.42
N ALA A 48 -2.00 -12.27 6.21
CA ALA A 48 -0.94 -12.95 5.46
C ALA A 48 -0.78 -12.37 4.05
N ARG A 49 -1.89 -12.07 3.36
CA ARG A 49 -1.88 -11.43 2.02
C ARG A 49 -1.28 -10.04 2.05
N VAL A 50 -1.73 -9.21 2.99
CA VAL A 50 -1.19 -7.86 3.15
C VAL A 50 0.31 -7.90 3.49
N HIS A 51 0.74 -8.85 4.32
CA HIS A 51 2.16 -9.05 4.62
C HIS A 51 2.96 -9.44 3.39
N ALA A 52 2.50 -10.40 2.58
CA ALA A 52 3.19 -10.79 1.35
C ALA A 52 3.38 -9.59 0.40
N VAL A 53 2.31 -8.85 0.13
CA VAL A 53 2.37 -7.65 -0.72
C VAL A 53 3.28 -6.57 -0.12
N ALA A 54 3.24 -6.34 1.19
CA ALA A 54 4.08 -5.34 1.85
C ALA A 54 5.56 -5.72 1.87
N GLU A 55 5.90 -7.00 2.05
CA GLU A 55 7.28 -7.49 2.02
C GLU A 55 7.85 -7.42 0.60
N GLU A 56 7.10 -7.82 -0.44
CA GLU A 56 7.55 -7.64 -1.82
C GLU A 56 7.70 -6.15 -2.18
N PHE A 57 6.74 -5.30 -1.77
CA PHE A 57 6.86 -3.85 -1.96
C PHE A 57 8.13 -3.31 -1.30
N ARG A 58 8.43 -3.75 -0.07
CA ARG A 58 9.65 -3.38 0.65
C ARG A 58 10.90 -3.93 -0.04
N ALA A 59 10.87 -5.14 -0.59
CA ALA A 59 12.01 -5.71 -1.30
C ALA A 59 12.35 -4.91 -2.56
N ILE A 60 11.34 -4.39 -3.27
CA ILE A 60 11.51 -3.58 -4.48
C ILE A 60 11.96 -2.14 -4.13
N HIS A 61 11.33 -1.51 -3.14
CA HIS A 61 11.50 -0.08 -2.87
C HIS A 61 12.32 0.25 -1.60
N GLY A 62 12.77 -0.77 -0.87
CA GLY A 62 13.55 -0.66 0.36
C GLY A 62 12.76 -0.27 1.63
N ASN A 63 11.56 0.29 1.50
CA ASN A 63 10.73 0.70 2.64
C ASN A 63 9.23 0.64 2.34
N VAL A 64 8.41 0.91 3.35
CA VAL A 64 6.94 1.04 3.23
C VAL A 64 6.43 2.39 3.77
N ASN A 65 7.25 3.14 4.50
CA ASN A 65 6.93 4.47 4.99
C ASN A 65 7.23 5.53 3.94
N CYS A 66 6.27 6.43 3.71
CA CYS A 66 6.30 7.46 2.67
C CYS A 66 7.52 8.37 2.81
N VAL A 67 7.87 8.81 4.03
CA VAL A 67 9.03 9.67 4.24
C VAL A 67 10.33 8.96 3.87
N SER A 68 10.49 7.69 4.25
CA SER A 68 11.67 6.89 3.94
C SER A 68 11.79 6.62 2.43
N LEU A 69 10.66 6.33 1.77
CA LEU A 69 10.59 6.14 0.32
C LEU A 69 10.96 7.41 -0.46
N LEU A 70 10.62 8.58 0.08
CA LEU A 70 10.81 9.86 -0.58
C LEU A 70 12.09 10.60 -0.14
N GLY A 71 13.10 9.88 0.37
CA GLY A 71 14.41 10.45 0.68
C GLY A 71 14.53 11.11 2.05
N GLY A 72 13.66 10.78 3.00
CA GLY A 72 13.79 11.13 4.41
C GLY A 72 13.14 12.45 4.84
N SER A 73 12.57 13.23 3.92
CA SER A 73 11.82 14.45 4.25
C SER A 73 10.74 14.74 3.21
N MET A 74 9.55 15.16 3.66
CA MET A 74 8.47 15.56 2.76
C MET A 74 8.80 16.86 2.02
N ASP A 75 9.42 17.84 2.68
CA ASP A 75 9.85 19.09 2.02
C ASP A 75 10.92 18.80 0.97
N GLY A 76 11.87 17.92 1.29
CA GLY A 76 12.88 17.45 0.35
C GLY A 76 12.25 16.75 -0.86
N ALA A 77 11.24 15.91 -0.64
CA ALA A 77 10.51 15.22 -1.69
C ALA A 77 9.73 16.17 -2.62
N VAL A 78 9.16 17.24 -2.07
CA VAL A 78 8.48 18.29 -2.84
C VAL A 78 9.51 19.05 -3.68
N ALA A 79 10.59 19.53 -3.06
CA ALA A 79 11.62 20.33 -3.73
C ALA A 79 12.34 19.56 -4.84
N SER A 80 12.59 18.27 -4.64
CA SER A 80 13.22 17.38 -5.63
C SER A 80 12.25 16.82 -6.67
N GLY A 81 10.95 17.07 -6.54
CA GLY A 81 9.93 16.57 -7.46
C GLY A 81 9.68 15.06 -7.37
N LEU A 82 10.20 14.37 -6.35
CA LEU A 82 10.03 12.93 -6.15
C LEU A 82 8.56 12.51 -6.07
N ILE A 83 7.68 13.38 -5.55
CA ILE A 83 6.24 13.11 -5.52
C ILE A 83 5.68 12.90 -6.93
N LYS A 84 6.21 13.60 -7.94
CA LYS A 84 5.71 13.51 -9.32
C LYS A 84 6.39 12.38 -10.11
N THR A 85 7.60 11.97 -9.72
CA THR A 85 8.38 10.99 -10.47
C THR A 85 8.36 9.60 -9.84
N LEU A 86 8.44 9.49 -8.51
CA LEU A 86 8.50 8.22 -7.79
C LEU A 86 7.12 7.71 -7.38
N CYS A 87 6.22 8.55 -6.83
CA CYS A 87 4.90 8.08 -6.38
C CYS A 87 4.09 7.34 -7.47
N PRO A 88 4.08 7.75 -8.76
CA PRO A 88 3.41 6.97 -9.80
C PRO A 88 3.97 5.55 -9.97
N GLN A 89 5.28 5.38 -9.76
CA GLN A 89 5.93 4.06 -9.81
C GLN A 89 5.54 3.22 -8.60
N LEU A 90 5.51 3.83 -7.40
CA LEU A 90 5.03 3.16 -6.18
C LEU A 90 3.57 2.68 -6.34
N VAL A 91 2.70 3.52 -6.92
CA VAL A 91 1.31 3.16 -7.24
C VAL A 91 1.25 1.99 -8.21
N ARG A 92 2.02 2.04 -9.30
CA ARG A 92 2.11 0.96 -10.28
C ARG A 92 2.53 -0.36 -9.61
N THR A 93 3.62 -0.36 -8.86
CA THR A 93 4.10 -1.56 -8.17
C THR A 93 3.04 -2.10 -7.19
N ALA A 94 2.39 -1.25 -6.41
CA ALA A 94 1.33 -1.69 -5.50
C ALA A 94 0.16 -2.34 -6.25
N CYS A 95 -0.26 -1.78 -7.40
CA CYS A 95 -1.28 -2.38 -8.25
C CYS A 95 -0.84 -3.73 -8.83
N GLU A 96 0.37 -3.82 -9.37
CA GLU A 96 0.91 -5.06 -9.95
C GLU A 96 1.05 -6.16 -8.90
N LEU A 97 1.48 -5.82 -7.68
CA LEU A 97 1.56 -6.76 -6.56
C LEU A 97 0.20 -7.30 -6.17
N VAL A 98 -0.80 -6.43 -6.01
CA VAL A 98 -2.16 -6.87 -5.67
C VAL A 98 -2.76 -7.70 -6.81
N LEU A 99 -2.56 -7.33 -8.07
CA LEU A 99 -3.07 -8.11 -9.20
C LEU A 99 -2.49 -9.53 -9.20
N ARG A 100 -1.17 -9.68 -9.04
CA ARG A 100 -0.53 -11.00 -8.91
C ARG A 100 -1.11 -11.80 -7.74
N GLU A 101 -1.29 -11.15 -6.59
CA GLU A 101 -1.90 -11.76 -5.42
C GLU A 101 -3.38 -12.15 -5.66
N LEU A 102 -4.11 -11.48 -6.54
CA LEU A 102 -5.49 -11.85 -6.87
C LEU A 102 -5.55 -12.97 -7.91
N GLU A 103 -4.64 -12.98 -8.88
CA GLU A 103 -4.51 -14.03 -9.90
C GLU A 103 -4.19 -15.38 -9.26
N GLU A 104 -3.25 -15.43 -8.30
CA GLU A 104 -2.88 -16.65 -7.58
C GLU A 104 -4.09 -17.29 -6.86
N TYR A 105 -5.10 -16.50 -6.50
CA TYR A 105 -6.30 -16.95 -5.77
C TYR A 105 -7.56 -17.01 -6.63
N GLY A 106 -7.44 -16.89 -7.95
CA GLY A 106 -8.57 -16.96 -8.88
C GLY A 106 -9.59 -15.84 -8.67
N LYS A 107 -9.12 -14.64 -8.30
CA LYS A 107 -9.94 -13.46 -8.01
C LYS A 107 -9.68 -12.28 -8.95
N ALA A 108 -8.95 -12.50 -10.05
CA ALA A 108 -8.64 -11.52 -11.08
C ALA A 108 -9.50 -11.76 -12.34
#